data_AF-A0AA38TRD1-F1
#
_entry.id   AF-A0AA38TRD1-F1
#
_cell.length_a   1.000
_cell.length_b   1.000
_cell.length_c   1.000
_cell.angle_alpha   90.00
_cell.angle_beta   90.00
_cell.angle_gamma   90.00
#
_symmetry.space_group_name_H-M   'P 1'
#
loop_
_entity.id
_entity.type
_entity.pdbx_description
1 polymer ?
#
loop_
_entity_poly.entity_id
_entity_poly.type
_entity_poly.pdbx_seq_one_letter_code
_entity_poly.pdbx_strand_id
1 'polypeptide(L)' 'MIIFQKENEKLESIGGTFGESVMSLYFTTNKRTYGPYGQEEGTRFSLPTIKSYIVGFFGDCGDLLDSIGVFIQFHK' A
#
# COMPACT_ATOMS: atom_id res chain seq x y z
N MET A 1 -9.55 2.29 9.33
CA MET A 1 -8.20 1.91 9.83
C MET A 1 -8.12 0.40 9.85
N ILE A 2 -7.25 -0.19 9.02
CA ILE A 2 -6.95 -1.62 9.04
C ILE A 2 -5.54 -1.78 9.57
N ILE A 3 -5.35 -2.58 10.62
CA ILE A 3 -4.04 -2.88 11.21
C ILE A 3 -3.64 -4.28 10.75
N PHE A 4 -2.44 -4.41 10.18
CA PHE A 4 -1.90 -5.68 9.73
C PHE A 4 -0.84 -6.17 10.73
N GLN A 5 -1.08 -7.35 11.31
CA GLN A 5 -0.04 -8.09 12.03
C GLN A 5 -0.11 -9.56 11.61
N LYS A 6 0.82 -9.95 10.76
CA LYS A 6 1.07 -11.35 10.43
C LYS A 6 2.44 -11.72 10.95
N GLU A 7 2.50 -12.81 11.70
CA GLU A 7 3.78 -13.30 12.22
C GLU A 7 4.73 -13.61 11.05
N ASN A 8 5.88 -12.94 11.05
CA ASN A 8 6.99 -13.06 10.09
C ASN A 8 6.79 -12.51 8.66
N GLU A 9 5.70 -11.80 8.35
CA GLU A 9 5.55 -11.13 7.04
C GLU A 9 5.19 -9.65 7.26
N LYS A 10 6.10 -8.75 6.88
CA LYS A 10 6.00 -7.32 7.10
C LYS A 10 5.88 -6.60 5.77
N LEU A 11 4.98 -5.63 5.70
CA LEU A 11 4.81 -4.76 4.54
C LEU A 11 5.93 -3.72 4.50
N GLU A 12 6.63 -3.66 3.38
CA GLU A 12 7.80 -2.80 3.15
C GLU A 12 7.55 -1.74 2.07
N SER A 13 6.54 -1.95 1.20
CA SER A 13 6.11 -0.90 0.29
C SER A 13 4.68 -1.10 -0.19
N ILE A 14 4.12 0.00 -0.64
CA ILE A 14 2.90 0.06 -1.46
C ILE A 14 3.23 0.85 -2.72
N GLY A 15 2.60 0.50 -3.84
CA GLY A 15 2.58 1.36 -5.01
C GLY A 15 1.42 0.98 -5.92
N GLY A 16 1.38 1.59 -7.09
CA GLY A 16 0.34 1.35 -8.06
C GLY A 16 0.14 2.56 -8.96
N THR A 17 -1.10 2.75 -9.42
CA THR A 17 -1.48 3.87 -10.28
C THR A 17 -2.75 4.55 -9.80
N PHE A 18 -2.87 5.84 -10.08
CA PHE A 18 -4.06 6.64 -9.80
C PHE A 18 -4.41 7.57 -10.96
N GLY A 19 -5.71 7.87 -11.08
CA GLY A 19 -6.28 8.88 -11.97
C GLY A 19 -7.23 9.76 -11.15
N GLU A 20 -8.52 9.69 -11.43
CA GLU A 20 -9.56 10.28 -10.56
C GLU A 20 -9.72 9.49 -9.25
N SER A 21 -9.43 8.20 -9.27
CA SER A 21 -9.36 7.30 -8.11
C SER A 21 -8.11 6.42 -8.19
N VAL A 22 -7.86 5.60 -7.16
CA VAL A 22 -6.85 4.54 -7.22
C VAL A 22 -7.26 3.51 -8.26
N MET A 23 -6.40 3.29 -9.26
CA MET A 23 -6.66 2.41 -10.42
C MET A 23 -5.95 1.07 -10.30
N SER A 24 -4.76 1.06 -9.69
CA SER A 24 -4.08 -0.18 -9.34
C SER A 24 -3.31 -0.09 -8.03
N LEU A 25 -3.12 -1.23 -7.37
CA LEU A 25 -2.29 -1.38 -6.18
C LEU A 25 -1.43 -2.64 -6.23
N TYR A 26 -0.18 -2.50 -5.82
CA TYR A 26 0.67 -3.61 -5.42
C TYR A 26 1.24 -3.37 -4.02
N PHE A 27 1.55 -4.46 -3.33
CA PHE A 27 2.14 -4.43 -2.00
C PHE A 27 3.36 -5.31 -1.98
N THR A 28 4.50 -4.77 -1.54
CA THR A 28 5.70 -5.57 -1.33
C THR A 28 5.89 -5.83 0.15
N THR A 29 6.16 -7.09 0.48
CA THR A 29 6.56 -7.54 1.81
C THR A 29 7.99 -8.03 1.77
N ASN A 30 8.56 -8.27 2.95
CA ASN A 30 9.87 -8.93 3.09
C ASN A 30 9.94 -10.36 2.51
N LYS A 31 8.82 -10.93 2.03
CA LYS A 31 8.76 -12.28 1.45
C LYS A 31 8.42 -12.28 -0.04
N ARG A 32 7.48 -11.42 -0.45
CA ARG A 32 6.93 -11.40 -1.82
C ARG A 32 6.18 -10.11 -2.11
N THR A 33 5.92 -9.89 -3.40
CA THR A 33 5.03 -8.86 -3.91
C THR A 33 3.66 -9.44 -4.23
N TYR A 34 2.61 -8.69 -3.90
CA TYR A 34 1.21 -9.00 -4.18
C TYR A 34 0.65 -7.97 -5.17
N GLY A 35 -0.14 -8.44 -6.14
CA GLY A 35 -0.69 -7.61 -7.21
C GLY A 35 0.15 -7.62 -8.49
N PRO A 36 -0.04 -6.63 -9.38
CA PRO A 36 -0.96 -5.52 -9.23
C PRO A 36 -2.43 -5.98 -9.23
N TYR A 37 -3.25 -5.32 -8.43
CA TYR A 37 -4.71 -5.45 -8.43
C TYR A 37 -5.30 -4.22 -9.09
N GLY A 38 -6.20 -4.41 -10.07
CA GLY A 38 -6.77 -3.32 -10.86
C GLY A 38 -6.09 -3.16 -12.21
N GLN A 39 -6.22 -1.96 -12.81
CA GLN A 39 -5.67 -1.63 -14.12
C GLN A 39 -4.50 -0.65 -13.96
N GLU A 40 -3.32 -0.99 -14.48
CA GLU A 40 -2.13 -0.14 -14.42
C GLU A 40 -2.18 1.01 -15.43
N GLU A 41 -3.21 1.84 -15.32
CA GLU A 41 -3.42 3.06 -16.10
C GLU A 41 -3.34 4.29 -15.21
N GLY A 42 -3.03 5.45 -15.80
CA GLY A 42 -2.87 6.71 -15.07
C GLY A 42 -1.44 6.96 -14.54
N THR A 43 -1.34 7.69 -13.43
CA THR A 43 -0.08 8.15 -12.86
C THR A 43 0.46 7.14 -11.85
N ARG A 44 1.70 6.69 -12.03
CA ARG A 44 2.35 5.76 -11.10
C ARG A 44 2.75 6.42 -9.79
N PHE A 45 2.61 5.67 -8.70
CA PHE A 45 3.14 6.03 -7.39
C PHE A 45 3.79 4.83 -6.72
N SER A 46 4.73 5.11 -5.81
CA SER A 46 5.36 4.10 -4.96
C SER A 46 5.86 4.73 -3.68
N LEU A 47 5.67 4.04 -2.56
CA LEU A 47 6.15 4.44 -1.25
C LEU A 47 6.96 3.28 -0.63
N PRO A 48 8.30 3.29 -0.78
CA PRO A 48 9.17 2.35 -0.08
C PRO A 48 9.40 2.81 1.37
N THR A 49 9.35 1.90 2.33
CA THR A 49 9.70 2.18 3.73
C THR A 49 11.18 1.86 4.00
N ILE A 50 11.94 2.85 4.49
CA ILE A 50 13.34 2.65 4.91
C ILE A 50 13.37 2.53 6.43
N LYS A 51 13.99 1.45 6.94
CA LYS A 51 14.09 1.17 8.38
C LYS A 51 12.73 1.24 9.13
N SER A 52 11.66 0.92 8.42
CA SER A 52 10.28 0.93 8.93
C SER A 52 9.47 -0.12 8.19
N TYR A 53 8.29 -0.43 8.72
CA TYR A 53 7.31 -1.30 8.09
C TYR A 53 5.93 -0.68 8.20
N ILE A 54 5.08 -0.95 7.22
CA ILE A 54 3.68 -0.51 7.22
C ILE A 54 2.90 -1.37 8.21
N VAL A 55 2.24 -0.73 9.17
CA VAL A 55 1.43 -1.39 10.22
C VAL A 55 -0.06 -1.20 10.02
N GLY A 56 -0.46 -0.29 9.14
CA GLY A 56 -1.86 -0.11 8.79
C GLY A 56 -2.09 0.86 7.66
N PHE A 57 -3.35 0.97 7.28
CA PHE A 57 -3.81 1.81 6.17
C PHE A 57 -4.95 2.73 6.60
N PHE A 58 -5.00 3.89 5.97
CA PHE A 58 -6.10 4.84 5.99
C PHE A 58 -6.38 5.34 4.57
N GLY A 59 -7.49 6.02 4.34
CA GLY A 59 -7.87 6.47 3.02
C GLY A 59 -9.30 6.98 3.00
N ASP A 60 -9.75 7.33 1.81
CA ASP A 60 -11.11 7.76 1.51
C ASP A 60 -11.70 6.92 0.37
N CYS A 61 -13.00 6.70 0.42
CA CYS A 61 -13.72 5.94 -0.59
C CYS A 61 -15.19 6.36 -0.70
N GLY A 62 -15.63 6.62 -1.93
CA GLY A 62 -17.03 6.55 -2.36
C GLY A 62 -17.35 5.20 -2.98
N ASP A 63 -17.76 5.21 -4.24
CA ASP A 63 -17.99 3.98 -5.03
C ASP A 63 -16.67 3.27 -5.40
N LEU A 64 -15.57 4.02 -5.44
CA LEU A 64 -14.22 3.55 -5.71
C LEU A 64 -13.28 3.95 -4.56
N LEU A 65 -12.06 3.41 -4.57
CA LEU A 65 -11.02 3.83 -3.63
C LEU A 65 -10.40 5.14 -4.13
N ASP A 66 -10.79 6.26 -3.54
CA ASP A 66 -10.35 7.59 -4.00
C ASP A 66 -8.94 7.91 -3.52
N SER A 67 -8.58 7.49 -2.31
CA SER A 67 -7.23 7.67 -1.78
C SER A 67 -6.79 6.57 -0.81
N ILE A 68 -5.48 6.36 -0.72
CA ILE A 68 -4.88 5.42 0.22
C ILE A 68 -3.60 6.01 0.81
N GLY A 69 -3.46 5.87 2.13
CA GLY A 69 -2.31 6.25 2.92
C GLY A 69 -1.93 5.13 3.89
N VAL A 70 -0.74 5.25 4.48
CA VAL A 70 -0.15 4.21 5.33
C VAL A 70 0.29 4.75 6.69
N PHE A 71 0.12 3.94 7.72
CA PHE A 71 0.79 4.11 9.00
C PHE A 71 2.06 3.27 9.01
N ILE A 72 3.19 3.89 9.37
CA ILE A 72 4.49 3.22 9.44
C ILE A 72 4.98 3.13 10.89
N GLN A 73 5.70 2.06 11.20
CA GLN A 73 6.40 1.87 12.46
C GLN A 73 7.89 1.69 12.17
N PHE A 74 8.72 2.49 12.81
CA PHE A 74 10.18 2.35 12.70
C PHE A 74 10.67 1.11 13.45
N HIS A 75 11.73 0.49 12.94
CA HIS A 75 12.48 -0.48 13.74
C HIS A 75 12.99 0.23 15.01
N LYS A 76 12.84 -0.44 16.15
CA LYS A 76 13.52 -0.05 17.38
C LYS A 76 15.02 -0.24 17.22
#